data_AF-A0A3B3R165-F1
#
_entry.id   AF-A0A3B3R165-F1
#
_cell.length_a   1.000
_cell.length_b   1.000
_cell.length_c   1.000
_cell.angle_alpha   90.00
_cell.angle_beta   90.00
_cell.angle_gamma   90.00
#
_symmetry.space_group_name_H-M   'P 1'
#
loop_
_entity.id
_entity.type
_entity.pdbx_description
1 polymer ?
#
loop_
_entity_poly.entity_id
_entity_poly.type
_entity_poly.pdbx_seq_one_letter_code
_entity_poly.pdbx_strand_id
1 'polypeptide(L)'
;SLPLDIDNMHMLLQEQEQIQKRTFTNWINAQLSKRKPPCAVLDLFSDLRDGSRLLDLLEVMSGQRMSREKGRGFFQERSNIETALSFLRRKSIKLVNIHIPDIIDGKPSIILGLVWTIILHFH
;
A
#
# COMPACT_ATOMS: atom_id res chain seq x y z
N SER A 1 2.56 -39.35 -11.48
CA SER A 1 2.86 -38.10 -12.20
C SER A 1 1.87 -37.03 -11.74
N LEU A 2 2.29 -36.16 -10.82
CA LEU A 2 1.47 -35.07 -10.23
C LEU A 2 2.28 -33.74 -10.11
N PRO A 3 2.84 -33.14 -11.19
CA PRO A 3 3.38 -31.76 -11.09
C PRO A 3 2.47 -30.68 -11.70
N LEU A 4 1.54 -31.05 -12.60
CA LEU A 4 0.83 -30.07 -13.43
C LEU A 4 -0.22 -29.22 -12.69
N ASP A 5 -0.81 -29.73 -11.60
CA ASP A 5 -1.87 -29.02 -10.88
C ASP A 5 -1.34 -27.88 -9.98
N ILE A 6 -0.14 -28.04 -9.43
CA ILE A 6 0.48 -27.03 -8.54
C ILE A 6 1.01 -25.85 -9.37
N ASP A 7 1.66 -26.13 -10.50
CA ASP A 7 2.18 -25.08 -11.39
C ASP A 7 1.03 -24.22 -11.98
N ASN A 8 -0.09 -24.85 -12.33
CA ASN A 8 -1.25 -24.13 -12.84
C ASN A 8 -1.91 -23.26 -11.76
N MET A 9 -2.00 -23.76 -10.51
CA MET A 9 -2.49 -22.98 -9.38
C MET A 9 -1.56 -21.80 -9.07
N HIS A 10 -0.24 -21.99 -9.13
CA HIS A 10 0.74 -20.93 -8.92
C HIS A 10 0.65 -19.85 -10.00
N MET A 11 0.48 -20.23 -11.27
CA MET A 11 0.27 -19.29 -12.38
C MET A 11 -1.02 -18.48 -12.20
N LEU A 12 -2.13 -19.12 -11.82
CA LEU A 12 -3.41 -18.43 -11.59
C LEU A 12 -3.32 -17.43 -10.43
N LEU A 13 -2.62 -17.78 -9.35
CA LEU A 13 -2.40 -16.89 -8.22
C LEU A 13 -1.54 -15.68 -8.61
N GLN A 14 -0.48 -15.89 -9.40
CA GLN A 14 0.34 -14.80 -9.91
C GLN A 14 -0.45 -13.88 -10.85
N GLU A 15 -1.28 -14.42 -11.73
CA GLU A 15 -2.12 -13.63 -12.63
C GLU A 15 -3.12 -12.77 -11.84
N GLN A 16 -3.81 -13.35 -10.85
CA GLN A 16 -4.71 -12.60 -9.97
C GLN A 16 -3.96 -11.49 -9.22
N GLU A 17 -2.76 -11.76 -8.70
CA GLU A 17 -1.94 -10.75 -8.03
C GLU A 17 -1.60 -9.59 -8.97
N GLN A 18 -1.22 -9.87 -10.22
CA GLN A 18 -0.93 -8.82 -11.20
C GLN A 18 -2.17 -8.00 -11.58
N ILE A 19 -3.32 -8.64 -11.71
CA ILE A 19 -4.59 -7.95 -11.98
C ILE A 19 -4.95 -7.03 -10.81
N GLN A 20 -4.84 -7.52 -9.56
CA GLN A 20 -5.07 -6.72 -8.36
C GLN A 20 -4.08 -5.57 -8.26
N LYS A 21 -2.78 -5.84 -8.46
CA LYS A 21 -1.71 -4.84 -8.48
C LYS A 21 -2.06 -3.72 -9.46
N ARG A 22 -2.42 -4.05 -10.71
CA ARG A 22 -2.76 -3.06 -11.73
C ARG A 22 -4.00 -2.24 -11.35
N THR A 23 -5.04 -2.91 -10.85
CA THR A 23 -6.28 -2.27 -10.44
C THR A 23 -6.06 -1.28 -9.30
N PHE A 24 -5.34 -1.72 -8.26
CA PHE A 24 -5.02 -0.89 -7.11
C PHE A 24 -4.05 0.23 -7.46
N THR A 25 -3.07 -0.01 -8.33
CA THR A 25 -2.16 1.04 -8.82
C THR A 25 -2.94 2.14 -9.54
N ASN A 26 -3.86 1.77 -10.43
CA ASN A 26 -4.71 2.73 -11.14
C ASN A 26 -5.60 3.52 -10.18
N TRP A 27 -6.21 2.84 -9.21
CA TRP A 27 -7.04 3.49 -8.21
C TRP A 27 -6.24 4.49 -7.35
N ILE A 28 -5.06 4.08 -6.85
CA ILE A 28 -4.18 4.98 -6.09
C ILE A 28 -3.78 6.18 -6.94
N ASN A 29 -3.37 5.97 -8.19
CA ASN A 29 -3.00 7.06 -9.09
C ASN A 29 -4.16 8.02 -9.36
N ALA A 30 -5.39 7.52 -9.48
CA ALA A 30 -6.58 8.37 -9.59
C ALA A 30 -6.76 9.26 -8.36
N GLN A 31 -6.46 8.77 -7.15
CA GLN A 31 -6.49 9.60 -5.94
C GLN A 31 -5.29 10.56 -5.89
N LEU A 32 -4.07 10.07 -6.08
CA LEU A 32 -2.85 10.87 -6.00
C LEU A 32 -2.78 11.98 -7.06
N SER A 33 -3.48 11.82 -8.19
CA SER A 33 -3.64 12.89 -9.20
C SER A 33 -4.35 14.14 -8.65
N LYS A 34 -5.18 13.99 -7.60
CA LYS A 34 -5.90 15.09 -6.93
C LYS A 34 -5.00 15.87 -5.98
N ARG A 35 -3.82 15.33 -5.63
CA ARG A 35 -2.85 15.97 -4.74
C ARG A 35 -2.17 17.15 -5.45
N LYS A 36 -1.73 18.14 -4.69
CA LYS A 36 -0.89 19.25 -5.17
C LYS A 36 0.42 19.30 -4.35
N PRO A 37 1.60 19.02 -4.95
CA PRO A 37 1.81 18.58 -6.34
C PRO A 37 1.29 17.14 -6.59
N PRO A 38 0.96 16.80 -7.85
CA PRO A 38 0.51 15.47 -8.21
C PRO A 38 1.64 14.46 -8.00
N CYS A 39 1.25 13.26 -7.58
CA CYS A 39 2.15 12.13 -7.37
C CYS A 39 1.63 10.92 -8.14
N ALA A 40 2.52 10.00 -8.48
CA ALA A 40 2.17 8.73 -9.10
C ALA A 40 2.95 7.58 -8.46
N VAL A 41 2.35 6.40 -8.55
CA VAL A 41 2.91 5.08 -8.22
C VAL A 41 3.10 4.36 -9.54
N LEU A 42 4.34 3.95 -9.81
CA LEU A 42 4.74 3.17 -10.98
C LEU A 42 4.75 1.67 -10.63
N ASP A 43 5.35 1.33 -9.48
CA ASP A 43 5.30 -0.02 -8.93
C ASP A 43 4.73 0.02 -7.51
N LEU A 44 3.50 -0.48 -7.37
CA LEU A 44 2.79 -0.55 -6.09
C LEU A 44 3.62 -1.12 -4.95
N PHE A 45 4.34 -2.22 -5.19
CA PHE A 45 5.04 -2.94 -4.13
C PHE A 45 6.35 -2.28 -3.77
N SER A 46 6.98 -1.55 -4.69
CA SER A 46 8.21 -0.81 -4.42
C SER A 46 7.93 0.57 -3.85
N ASP A 47 6.99 1.30 -4.44
CA ASP A 47 6.75 2.72 -4.14
C ASP A 47 6.00 2.94 -2.81
N LEU A 48 5.41 1.89 -2.23
CA LEU A 48 4.78 1.96 -0.90
C LEU A 48 5.73 1.61 0.25
N ARG A 49 6.94 1.11 -0.04
CA ARG A 49 7.90 0.61 0.96
C ARG A 49 8.44 1.68 1.88
N ASP A 50 8.51 2.92 1.41
CA ASP A 50 9.02 4.06 2.17
C ASP A 50 7.95 4.77 3.01
N GLY A 51 6.70 4.33 2.89
CA GLY A 51 5.52 4.93 3.54
C GLY A 51 5.12 6.30 2.99
N SER A 52 5.91 6.95 2.15
CA SER A 52 5.64 8.31 1.66
C SER A 52 4.37 8.35 0.81
N ARG A 53 4.21 7.37 -0.08
CA ARG A 53 3.01 7.25 -0.94
C ARG A 53 1.77 6.85 -0.17
N LEU A 54 1.92 6.06 0.90
CA LEU A 54 0.82 5.76 1.83
C LEU A 54 0.33 7.04 2.52
N LEU A 55 1.25 7.87 3.02
CA LEU A 55 0.90 9.16 3.62
C LEU A 55 0.26 10.11 2.61
N ASP A 56 0.78 10.18 1.37
CA ASP A 56 0.16 10.95 0.28
C ASP A 56 -1.29 10.52 0.04
N LEU A 57 -1.53 9.21 -0.03
CA LEU A 57 -2.85 8.65 -0.27
C LEU A 57 -3.81 8.98 0.88
N LEU A 58 -3.39 8.75 2.13
CA LEU A 58 -4.22 9.05 3.30
C LEU A 58 -4.52 10.54 3.43
N GLU A 59 -3.58 11.41 3.08
CA GLU A 59 -3.77 12.86 3.04
C GLU A 59 -4.86 13.26 2.04
N VAL A 60 -4.83 12.70 0.83
CA VAL A 60 -5.86 12.94 -0.19
C VAL A 60 -7.22 12.39 0.25
N MET A 61 -7.26 11.14 0.72
CA MET A 61 -8.52 10.46 1.07
C MET A 61 -9.20 11.08 2.29
N SER A 62 -8.42 11.55 3.27
CA SER A 62 -8.96 12.12 4.50
C SER A 62 -9.12 13.64 4.47
N GLY A 63 -8.48 14.32 3.51
CA GLY A 63 -8.36 15.77 3.48
C GLY A 63 -7.52 16.36 4.63
N GLN A 64 -6.84 15.52 5.42
CA GLN A 64 -6.02 15.96 6.55
C GLN A 64 -4.54 15.90 6.19
N ARG A 65 -3.78 16.92 6.58
CA ARG A 65 -2.32 16.92 6.38
C ARG A 65 -1.67 15.83 7.21
N MET A 66 -0.80 15.06 6.56
CA MET A 66 -0.06 13.98 7.20
C MET A 66 1.35 14.44 7.54
N SER A 67 1.77 14.23 8.79
CA SER A 67 3.15 14.46 9.23
C SER A 67 4.08 13.47 8.51
N ARG A 68 5.22 13.96 8.05
CA ARG A 68 6.25 13.17 7.35
C ARG A 68 7.55 13.35 8.07
N GLU A 69 8.23 12.26 8.35
CA GLU A 69 9.55 12.33 8.95
C GLU A 69 10.54 12.81 7.88
N LYS A 70 11.27 13.88 8.18
CA LYS A 70 12.31 14.42 7.29
C LYS A 70 13.62 13.74 7.62
N GLY A 71 14.07 12.83 6.76
CA GLY A 71 15.29 12.07 6.97
C GLY A 71 15.73 11.34 5.70
N ARG A 72 16.59 10.34 5.85
CA ARG A 72 16.95 9.36 4.82
C ARG A 72 17.12 7.98 5.46
N GLY A 73 16.77 6.93 4.73
CA GLY A 73 17.02 5.53 5.10
C GLY A 73 15.94 4.89 5.99
N PHE A 74 16.21 3.67 6.43
CA PHE A 74 15.27 2.75 7.07
C PHE A 74 14.47 3.33 8.26
N PHE A 75 15.09 4.18 9.09
CA PHE A 75 14.39 4.81 10.22
C PHE A 75 13.26 5.74 9.76
N GLN A 76 13.48 6.48 8.67
CA GLN A 76 12.47 7.36 8.08
C GLN A 76 11.32 6.54 7.47
N GLU A 77 11.66 5.50 6.70
CA GLU A 77 10.69 4.60 6.06
C GLU A 77 9.76 3.99 7.12
N ARG A 78 10.34 3.45 8.19
CA ARG A 78 9.61 2.90 9.33
C ARG A 78 8.70 3.94 9.97
N SER A 79 9.21 5.15 10.25
CA SER A 79 8.43 6.21 10.89
C SER A 79 7.23 6.67 10.03
N ASN A 80 7.44 6.78 8.71
CA ASN A 80 6.36 7.14 7.78
C ASN A 80 5.27 6.07 7.73
N ILE A 81 5.65 4.79 7.66
CA ILE A 81 4.70 3.68 7.69
C ILE A 81 3.98 3.65 9.03
N GLU A 82 4.69 3.78 10.15
CA GLU A 82 4.10 3.80 11.49
C GLU A 82 3.07 4.93 11.64
N THR A 83 3.38 6.11 11.10
CA THR A 83 2.46 7.25 11.06
C THR A 83 1.20 6.94 10.25
N ALA A 84 1.35 6.32 9.07
CA ALA A 84 0.23 5.91 8.22
C ALA A 84 -0.67 4.88 8.92
N LEU A 85 -0.09 3.83 9.50
CA LEU A 85 -0.83 2.79 10.21
C LEU A 85 -1.51 3.33 11.48
N SER A 86 -0.82 4.21 12.22
CA SER A 86 -1.38 4.87 13.40
C SER A 86 -2.57 5.77 13.04
N PHE A 87 -2.51 6.45 11.90
CA PHE A 87 -3.65 7.22 11.40
C PHE A 87 -4.86 6.33 11.11
N LEU A 88 -4.66 5.19 10.42
CA LEU A 88 -5.74 4.23 10.17
C LEU A 88 -6.34 3.70 11.48
N ARG A 89 -5.50 3.34 12.46
CA ARG A 89 -5.96 2.90 13.79
C ARG A 89 -6.78 3.98 14.52
N ARG A 90 -6.38 5.25 14.44
CA ARG A 90 -7.14 6.38 15.01
C ARG A 90 -8.51 6.59 14.36
N LYS A 91 -8.67 6.15 13.11
CA LYS A 91 -9.96 6.12 12.40
C LYS A 91 -10.77 4.83 12.68
N SER A 92 -10.36 4.05 13.69
CA SER A 92 -10.98 2.76 14.05
C SER A 92 -10.92 1.69 12.96
N ILE A 93 -9.96 1.80 12.04
CA ILE A 93 -9.73 0.82 10.98
C ILE A 93 -8.86 -0.31 11.54
N LYS A 94 -9.35 -1.55 11.42
CA LYS A 94 -8.64 -2.74 11.88
C LYS A 94 -7.59 -3.17 10.86
N LEU A 95 -6.34 -3.18 11.30
CA LEU A 95 -5.20 -3.66 10.50
C LEU A 95 -4.87 -5.08 10.94
N VAL A 96 -5.45 -6.08 10.27
CA VAL A 96 -5.22 -7.50 10.59
C VAL A 96 -4.00 -7.99 9.82
N ASN A 97 -3.03 -8.56 10.54
CA ASN A 97 -1.82 -9.14 9.95
C ASN A 97 -1.01 -8.16 9.07
N ILE A 98 -1.00 -6.87 9.42
CA ILE A 98 -0.20 -5.84 8.74
C ILE A 98 0.90 -5.39 9.71
N HIS A 99 2.14 -5.73 9.39
CA HIS A 99 3.32 -5.33 10.15
C HIS A 99 4.21 -4.40 9.33
N ILE A 100 4.91 -3.49 10.01
CA ILE A 100 5.78 -2.49 9.38
C ILE A 100 6.90 -3.14 8.54
N PRO A 101 7.64 -4.16 9.04
CA PRO A 101 8.71 -4.78 8.26
C PRO A 101 8.21 -5.37 6.95
N ASP A 102 7.02 -5.95 6.95
CA ASP A 102 6.44 -6.55 5.74
C ASP A 102 6.12 -5.51 4.66
N ILE A 103 5.76 -4.28 5.07
CA ILE A 103 5.54 -3.16 4.17
C ILE A 103 6.88 -2.63 3.65
N ILE A 104 7.90 -2.52 4.51
CA ILE A 104 9.26 -2.12 4.11
C ILE A 104 9.87 -3.14 3.14
N ASP A 105 9.56 -4.43 3.31
CA ASP A 105 9.99 -5.48 2.38
C ASP A 105 9.17 -5.47 1.07
N GLY A 106 8.04 -4.76 1.03
CA GLY A 106 7.15 -4.68 -0.13
C GLY A 106 6.39 -5.99 -0.39
N LYS A 107 6.05 -6.75 0.65
CA LYS A 107 5.38 -8.05 0.50
C LYS A 107 4.03 -7.88 -0.23
N PRO A 108 3.82 -8.49 -1.40
CA PRO A 108 2.65 -8.26 -2.24
C PRO A 108 1.32 -8.42 -1.50
N SER A 109 1.10 -9.53 -0.81
CA SER A 109 -0.15 -9.82 -0.08
C SER A 109 -0.46 -8.78 1.01
N ILE A 110 0.57 -8.27 1.69
CA ILE A 110 0.44 -7.28 2.75
C ILE A 110 0.13 -5.90 2.17
N ILE A 111 0.83 -5.53 1.09
CA ILE A 111 0.58 -4.27 0.38
C ILE A 111 -0.83 -4.25 -0.22
N LEU A 112 -1.22 -5.32 -0.91
CA LEU A 112 -2.56 -5.46 -1.48
C LEU A 112 -3.64 -5.41 -0.39
N GLY A 113 -3.45 -6.13 0.73
CA GLY A 113 -4.38 -6.11 1.87
C GLY A 113 -4.50 -4.73 2.52
N LEU A 114 -3.39 -4.00 2.65
CA LEU A 114 -3.39 -2.63 3.18
C LEU A 114 -4.17 -1.67 2.25
N VAL A 115 -3.88 -1.70 0.95
CA VAL A 115 -4.56 -0.84 -0.02
C VAL A 115 -6.04 -1.17 -0.10
N TRP A 116 -6.39 -2.45 -0.11
CA TRP A 116 -7.77 -2.91 -0.06
C TRP A 116 -8.50 -2.38 1.17
N THR A 117 -7.87 -2.45 2.34
CA THR A 117 -8.41 -1.89 3.59
C THR A 117 -8.67 -0.39 3.45
N ILE A 118 -7.75 0.36 2.84
CA ILE A 118 -7.93 1.81 2.60
C ILE A 118 -9.10 2.05 1.64
N ILE A 119 -9.20 1.30 0.54
CA ILE A 119 -10.28 1.41 -0.43
C ILE A 119 -11.63 1.19 0.27
N LEU A 120 -11.79 0.08 1.01
CA LEU A 120 -13.04 -0.27 1.67
C LEU A 120 -13.54 0.76 2.70
N HIS A 121 -12.63 1.52 3.29
CA HIS A 121 -13.00 2.47 4.35
C HIS A 121 -13.23 3.90 3.85
N PHE A 122 -12.69 4.25 2.69
CA PHE A 122 -12.72 5.63 2.19
C PHE A 122 -13.42 5.76 0.82
N HIS A 123 -13.84 4.66 0.20
CA HIS A 123 -14.72 4.64 -0.98
C HIS A 123 -16.15 4.33 -0.56
#